data_AF-X1QMQ7-F1
#
_entry.id   AF-X1QMQ7-F1
#
_cell.length_a   1.000
_cell.length_b   1.000
_cell.length_c   1.000
_cell.angle_alpha   90.00
_cell.angle_beta   90.00
_cell.angle_gamma   90.00
#
_symmetry.space_group_name_H-M   'P 1'
#
loop_
_entity.id
_entity.type
_entity.pdbx_description
1 polymer ?
#
loop_
_entity_poly.entity_id
_entity_poly.type
_entity_poly.pdbx_seq_one_letter_code
_entity_poly.pdbx_strand_id
1 'polypeptide(L)'
;GCCIAPLPIQTAAVAQSNVVKLNQGQGAPKRISLALNKSLVVDLPAGAYDILVANPTVADAVTRTARRIYLFGKQVGQTNVFVFGPNGEQLASFDLVIERDVAGLEGSLKKYIPDSDIKVELLNDNVILTGTVQTPLDAKRATDLATLLVTGGEATTGQYQQTATAGGNGSSSVIIGDQNEARQKSKIVNLIQIAGEDQVTLKVTVAEVSRSVMKQLGVNMVGSTKSDGILFGSENLASLVGKGL
;
A
#
# COMPACT_ATOMS: atom_id res chain seq x y z
N GLY A 1 20.93 35.15 -61.08
CA GLY A 1 20.97 34.58 -59.72
C GLY A 1 19.57 34.21 -59.33
N CYS A 2 19.28 32.93 -59.11
CA CYS A 2 17.97 32.45 -58.65
C CYS A 2 18.24 31.50 -57.48
N CYS A 3 17.91 31.95 -56.27
CA CYS A 3 18.12 31.21 -55.03
C CYS A 3 16.94 30.25 -54.83
N ILE A 4 17.22 28.94 -54.67
CA ILE A 4 16.23 27.93 -54.31
C ILE A 4 16.38 27.68 -52.80
N ALA A 5 15.35 28.02 -52.03
CA ALA A 5 15.29 27.71 -50.60
C ALA A 5 14.70 26.30 -50.39
N PRO A 6 15.26 25.45 -49.51
CA PRO A 6 14.67 24.17 -49.18
C PRO A 6 13.58 24.33 -48.10
N LEU A 7 12.45 23.64 -48.30
CA LEU A 7 11.35 23.55 -47.34
C LEU A 7 11.73 22.66 -46.14
N PRO A 8 11.23 22.94 -44.92
CA PRO A 8 11.45 22.09 -43.76
C PRO A 8 10.58 20.83 -43.82
N ILE A 9 11.20 19.67 -43.63
CA ILE A 9 10.52 18.39 -43.47
C ILE A 9 9.95 18.34 -42.05
N GLN A 10 8.63 18.32 -41.92
CA GLN A 10 7.95 18.13 -40.65
C GLN A 10 8.02 16.65 -40.23
N THR A 11 8.74 16.37 -39.15
CA THR A 11 8.79 15.05 -38.53
C THR A 11 7.45 14.79 -37.83
N ALA A 12 6.61 13.93 -38.41
CA ALA A 12 5.39 13.47 -37.76
C ALA A 12 5.75 12.56 -36.57
N ALA A 13 5.29 12.93 -35.39
CA ALA A 13 5.37 12.12 -34.18
C ALA A 13 4.52 10.85 -34.35
N VAL A 14 5.15 9.67 -34.29
CA VAL A 14 4.45 8.39 -34.27
C VAL A 14 3.94 8.15 -32.85
N ALA A 15 2.64 8.27 -32.66
CA ALA A 15 1.97 7.79 -31.45
C ALA A 15 2.16 6.27 -31.34
N GLN A 16 2.74 5.80 -30.24
CA GLN A 16 2.85 4.37 -29.93
C GLN A 16 1.46 3.79 -29.72
N SER A 17 0.86 3.29 -30.79
CA SER A 17 -0.32 2.43 -30.72
C SER A 17 0.09 1.10 -30.09
N ASN A 18 -0.54 0.73 -28.97
CA ASN A 18 -0.34 -0.53 -28.23
C ASN A 18 -0.89 -1.76 -28.99
N VAL A 19 -0.60 -1.87 -30.29
CA VAL A 19 -1.14 -2.90 -31.18
C VAL A 19 -0.04 -3.91 -31.47
N VAL A 20 -0.11 -5.06 -30.81
CA VAL A 20 0.90 -6.11 -30.99
C VAL A 20 0.50 -7.02 -32.16
N LYS A 21 0.98 -6.70 -33.38
CA LYS A 21 0.76 -7.52 -34.59
C LYS A 21 1.47 -8.88 -34.47
N LEU A 22 0.85 -9.94 -34.97
CA LEU A 22 1.36 -11.31 -34.93
C LEU A 22 2.03 -11.66 -36.27
N ASN A 23 3.32 -11.97 -36.27
CA ASN A 23 4.01 -12.55 -37.43
C ASN A 23 3.79 -14.08 -37.42
N GLN A 24 3.35 -14.62 -38.56
CA GLN A 24 3.09 -16.04 -38.75
C GLN A 24 4.39 -16.85 -38.66
N GLY A 25 4.50 -17.65 -37.62
CA GLY A 25 5.59 -18.59 -37.40
C GLY A 25 5.35 -19.34 -36.09
N GLN A 26 4.64 -20.47 -36.21
CA GLN A 26 4.57 -21.57 -35.22
C GLN A 26 4.33 -21.17 -33.76
N GLY A 27 3.05 -21.22 -33.35
CA GLY A 27 2.58 -21.81 -32.07
C GLY A 27 3.15 -21.34 -30.73
N ALA A 28 4.18 -20.51 -30.69
CA ALA A 28 4.81 -20.07 -29.46
C ALA A 28 3.84 -19.12 -28.74
N PRO A 29 3.55 -19.38 -27.46
CA PRO A 29 2.64 -18.53 -26.72
C PRO A 29 3.26 -17.14 -26.59
N LYS A 30 2.46 -16.13 -26.91
CA LYS A 30 2.89 -14.73 -26.82
C LYS A 30 2.61 -14.23 -25.42
N ARG A 31 3.67 -13.89 -24.69
CA ARG A 31 3.55 -13.32 -23.35
C ARG A 31 3.02 -11.89 -23.42
N ILE A 32 1.97 -11.61 -22.64
CA ILE A 32 1.31 -10.31 -22.55
C ILE A 32 1.18 -9.96 -21.07
N SER A 33 1.74 -8.81 -20.65
CA SER A 33 1.44 -8.24 -19.33
C SER A 33 0.20 -7.34 -19.43
N LEU A 34 -0.80 -7.59 -18.58
CA LEU A 34 -2.04 -6.84 -18.49
C LEU A 34 -2.23 -6.38 -17.05
N ALA A 35 -2.60 -5.11 -16.85
CA ALA A 35 -2.90 -4.62 -15.52
C ALA A 35 -4.29 -5.10 -15.03
N LEU A 36 -4.43 -5.32 -13.73
CA LEU A 36 -5.71 -5.60 -13.07
C LEU A 36 -6.76 -4.55 -13.46
N ASN A 37 -7.98 -4.99 -13.80
CA ASN A 37 -9.08 -4.14 -14.27
C ASN A 37 -8.79 -3.36 -15.57
N LYS A 38 -7.76 -3.73 -16.33
CA LYS A 38 -7.50 -3.18 -17.66
C LYS A 38 -7.91 -4.17 -18.74
N SER A 39 -8.02 -3.65 -19.96
CA SER A 39 -8.28 -4.45 -21.14
C SER A 39 -7.24 -4.21 -22.22
N LEU A 40 -6.93 -5.26 -22.98
CA LEU A 40 -6.06 -5.20 -24.14
C LEU A 40 -6.84 -5.65 -25.38
N VAL A 41 -6.72 -4.88 -26.45
CA VAL A 41 -7.27 -5.25 -27.75
C VAL A 41 -6.20 -5.95 -28.56
N VAL A 42 -6.53 -7.13 -29.09
CA VAL A 42 -5.64 -7.89 -29.97
C VAL A 42 -6.31 -8.10 -31.32
N ASP A 43 -5.61 -7.73 -32.37
CA ASP A 43 -6.02 -7.96 -33.75
C ASP A 43 -5.37 -9.27 -34.26
N LEU A 44 -6.22 -10.19 -34.73
CA LEU A 44 -5.84 -11.52 -35.18
C LEU A 44 -5.58 -11.57 -36.69
N PRO A 45 -4.70 -12.50 -37.14
CA PRO A 45 -4.38 -12.67 -38.55
C PRO A 45 -5.52 -13.29 -39.37
N ALA A 46 -6.40 -14.06 -38.71
CA ALA A 46 -7.58 -14.70 -39.30
C ALA A 46 -8.80 -14.59 -38.34
N GLY A 47 -9.96 -15.04 -38.79
CA GLY A 47 -11.19 -15.02 -37.98
C GLY A 47 -11.15 -16.06 -36.86
N ALA A 48 -11.29 -15.64 -35.61
CA ALA A 48 -11.54 -16.48 -34.46
C ALA A 48 -12.97 -17.04 -34.52
N TYR A 49 -13.07 -18.36 -34.35
CA TYR A 49 -14.34 -19.08 -34.22
C TYR A 49 -14.60 -19.49 -32.77
N ASP A 50 -13.54 -19.88 -32.05
CA ASP A 50 -13.62 -20.32 -30.67
C ASP A 50 -12.45 -19.75 -29.83
N ILE A 51 -12.70 -19.49 -28.55
CA ILE A 51 -11.71 -18.97 -27.59
C ILE A 51 -11.81 -19.76 -26.29
N LEU A 52 -10.67 -20.30 -25.86
CA LEU A 52 -10.55 -21.02 -24.60
C LEU A 52 -9.66 -20.22 -23.65
N VAL A 53 -10.22 -19.83 -22.51
CA VAL A 53 -9.49 -19.20 -21.40
C VAL A 53 -9.23 -20.25 -20.32
N ALA A 54 -7.97 -20.51 -20.01
CA ALA A 54 -7.60 -21.56 -19.06
C ALA A 54 -8.15 -21.30 -17.64
N ASN A 55 -8.17 -20.03 -17.20
CA ASN A 55 -8.76 -19.65 -15.93
C ASN A 55 -9.62 -18.37 -16.07
N PRO A 56 -10.97 -18.49 -16.19
CA PRO A 56 -11.89 -17.36 -16.36
C PRO A 56 -12.06 -16.48 -15.10
N THR A 57 -11.53 -16.91 -13.96
CA THR A 57 -11.51 -16.09 -12.73
C THR A 57 -10.38 -15.05 -12.78
N VAL A 58 -9.28 -15.34 -13.49
CA VAL A 58 -8.11 -14.48 -13.62
C VAL A 58 -8.25 -13.51 -14.78
N ALA A 59 -8.67 -13.99 -15.95
CA ALA A 59 -8.90 -13.16 -17.11
C ALA A 59 -10.15 -13.61 -17.88
N ASP A 60 -10.70 -12.72 -18.71
CA ASP A 60 -11.81 -13.03 -19.61
C ASP A 60 -11.48 -12.52 -21.02
N ALA A 61 -12.04 -13.17 -22.04
CA ALA A 61 -11.77 -12.87 -23.43
C ALA A 61 -13.08 -12.81 -24.23
N VAL A 62 -13.34 -11.66 -24.86
CA VAL A 62 -14.57 -11.43 -25.62
C VAL A 62 -14.22 -11.04 -27.05
N THR A 63 -14.84 -11.73 -28.01
CA THR A 63 -14.78 -11.35 -29.42
C THR A 63 -15.71 -10.16 -29.68
N ARG A 64 -15.19 -9.09 -30.28
CA ARG A 64 -16.04 -7.99 -30.77
C ARG A 64 -16.29 -8.10 -32.28
N THR A 65 -15.33 -8.66 -33.00
CA THR A 65 -15.48 -9.08 -34.40
C THR A 65 -14.73 -10.39 -34.58
N ALA A 66 -14.89 -11.06 -35.73
CA ALA A 66 -14.14 -12.28 -36.04
C ALA A 66 -12.62 -12.08 -35.88
N ARG A 67 -12.07 -10.87 -36.06
CA ARG A 67 -10.61 -10.63 -36.02
C ARG A 67 -10.14 -9.81 -34.83
N ARG A 68 -11.05 -9.32 -33.97
CA ARG A 68 -10.70 -8.44 -32.85
C ARG A 68 -11.22 -9.01 -31.56
N ILE A 69 -10.28 -9.31 -30.68
CA ILE A 69 -10.55 -9.84 -29.34
C ILE A 69 -10.18 -8.79 -28.30
N TYR A 70 -10.96 -8.74 -27.24
CA TYR A 70 -10.69 -7.97 -26.04
C TYR A 70 -10.36 -8.94 -24.92
N LEU A 71 -9.21 -8.74 -24.29
CA LEU A 71 -8.74 -9.48 -23.13
C LEU A 71 -8.91 -8.59 -21.90
N PHE A 72 -9.53 -9.10 -20.84
CA PHE A 72 -9.82 -8.37 -19.61
C PHE A 72 -9.13 -9.05 -18.43
N GLY A 73 -8.32 -8.31 -17.67
CA GLY A 73 -7.72 -8.80 -16.43
C GLY A 73 -8.68 -8.61 -15.26
N LYS A 74 -9.12 -9.70 -14.63
CA LYS A 74 -10.09 -9.70 -13.52
C LYS A 74 -9.44 -9.91 -12.16
N GLN A 75 -8.40 -10.74 -12.10
CA GLN A 75 -7.65 -11.02 -10.88
C GLN A 75 -6.16 -11.13 -11.20
N VAL A 76 -5.30 -10.78 -10.23
CA VAL A 76 -3.84 -10.98 -10.33
C VAL A 76 -3.53 -12.47 -10.45
N GLY A 77 -2.61 -12.81 -11.37
CA GLY A 77 -2.19 -14.18 -11.63
C GLY A 77 -1.72 -14.39 -13.06
N GLN A 78 -1.48 -15.65 -13.42
CA GLN A 78 -1.11 -16.03 -14.78
C GLN A 78 -2.17 -16.96 -15.36
N THR A 79 -2.48 -16.78 -16.64
CA THR A 79 -3.43 -17.65 -17.35
C THR A 79 -3.13 -17.67 -18.84
N ASN A 80 -3.64 -18.68 -19.52
CA ASN A 80 -3.39 -18.87 -20.93
C ASN A 80 -4.69 -18.74 -21.72
N VAL A 81 -4.63 -18.10 -22.87
CA VAL A 81 -5.77 -17.97 -23.79
C VAL A 81 -5.40 -18.57 -25.13
N PHE A 82 -6.20 -19.52 -25.58
CA PHE A 82 -6.08 -20.15 -26.89
C PHE A 82 -7.20 -19.65 -27.79
N VAL A 83 -6.84 -19.33 -29.02
CA VAL A 83 -7.79 -18.86 -30.04
C VAL A 83 -7.76 -19.82 -31.21
N PHE A 84 -8.93 -20.34 -31.57
CA PHE A 84 -9.09 -21.31 -32.64
C PHE A 84 -9.85 -20.71 -33.83
N GLY A 85 -9.46 -21.14 -35.03
CA GLY A 85 -10.08 -20.75 -36.28
C GLY A 85 -11.27 -21.65 -36.66
N PRO A 86 -11.92 -21.37 -37.80
CA PRO A 86 -13.10 -22.12 -38.25
C PRO A 86 -12.85 -23.62 -38.47
N ASN A 87 -11.59 -24.00 -38.77
CA ASN A 87 -11.20 -25.39 -39.02
C ASN A 87 -10.67 -26.10 -37.76
N GLY A 88 -10.79 -25.50 -36.58
CA GLY A 88 -10.22 -26.03 -35.33
C GLY A 88 -8.71 -25.85 -35.20
N GLU A 89 -8.08 -25.16 -36.15
CA GLU A 89 -6.66 -24.80 -36.10
C GLU A 89 -6.38 -23.74 -35.02
N GLN A 90 -5.29 -23.88 -34.27
CA GLN A 90 -4.87 -22.88 -33.29
C GLN A 90 -4.30 -21.65 -34.02
N LEU A 91 -5.02 -20.54 -33.98
CA LEU A 91 -4.62 -19.27 -34.59
C LEU A 91 -3.60 -18.51 -33.74
N ALA A 92 -3.80 -18.52 -32.42
CA ALA A 92 -2.93 -17.84 -31.47
C ALA A 92 -3.00 -18.49 -30.09
N SER A 93 -1.92 -18.36 -29.33
CA SER A 93 -1.87 -18.66 -27.90
C SER A 93 -1.23 -17.48 -27.18
N PHE A 94 -1.83 -17.05 -26.08
CA PHE A 94 -1.37 -15.93 -25.27
C PHE A 94 -1.12 -16.39 -23.83
N ASP A 95 0.06 -16.10 -23.31
CA ASP A 95 0.38 -16.24 -21.89
C ASP A 95 0.15 -14.88 -21.24
N LEU A 96 -0.97 -14.76 -20.53
CA LEU A 96 -1.35 -13.53 -19.84
C LEU A 96 -0.74 -13.53 -18.44
N VAL A 97 0.00 -12.48 -18.14
CA VAL A 97 0.45 -12.15 -16.79
C VAL A 97 -0.35 -10.95 -16.34
N ILE A 98 -1.28 -11.17 -15.42
CA ILE A 98 -2.11 -10.11 -14.87
C ILE A 98 -1.39 -9.58 -13.65
N GLU A 99 -0.78 -8.43 -13.82
CA GLU A 99 -0.03 -7.75 -12.77
C GLU A 99 -0.90 -6.64 -12.18
N ARG A 100 -0.55 -6.24 -10.97
CA ARG A 100 -1.21 -5.11 -10.35
C ARG A 100 -0.69 -3.81 -10.97
N ASP A 101 -1.60 -2.89 -11.29
CA ASP A 101 -1.21 -1.56 -11.76
C ASP A 101 -0.64 -0.74 -10.60
N VAL A 102 0.68 -0.77 -10.47
CA VAL A 102 1.44 0.06 -9.53
C VAL A 102 1.98 1.33 -10.18
N ALA A 103 1.84 1.48 -11.50
CA ALA A 103 2.27 2.71 -12.18
C ALA A 103 1.47 3.91 -11.64
N GLY A 104 0.22 3.68 -11.23
CA GLY A 104 -0.58 4.68 -10.50
C GLY A 104 -0.09 4.99 -9.09
N LEU A 105 0.64 4.08 -8.43
CA LEU A 105 1.19 4.31 -7.08
C LEU A 105 2.32 5.34 -7.13
N GLU A 106 3.25 5.24 -8.08
CA GLU A 106 4.32 6.23 -8.24
C GLU A 106 3.77 7.64 -8.51
N GLY A 107 2.76 7.75 -9.39
CA GLY A 107 2.10 9.02 -9.65
C GLY A 107 1.39 9.60 -8.41
N SER A 108 0.81 8.73 -7.58
CA SER A 108 0.16 9.13 -6.32
C SER A 108 1.20 9.58 -5.28
N LEU A 109 2.29 8.83 -5.11
CA LEU A 109 3.38 9.18 -4.21
C LEU A 109 3.99 10.52 -4.58
N LYS A 110 4.28 10.75 -5.87
CA LYS A 110 4.81 12.04 -6.35
C LYS A 110 3.85 13.21 -6.16
N LYS A 111 2.53 12.95 -6.16
CA LYS A 111 1.50 13.98 -5.92
C LYS A 111 1.37 14.35 -4.45
N TYR A 112 1.46 13.37 -3.54
CA TYR A 112 1.24 13.59 -2.10
C TYR A 112 2.55 13.83 -1.31
N ILE A 113 3.69 13.44 -1.86
CA ILE A 113 5.03 13.60 -1.27
C ILE A 113 5.99 14.10 -2.36
N PRO A 114 5.83 15.34 -2.85
CA PRO A 114 6.59 15.85 -3.99
C PRO A 114 8.09 16.05 -3.69
N ASP A 115 8.44 16.28 -2.43
CA ASP A 115 9.80 16.60 -1.99
C ASP A 115 10.67 15.35 -1.77
N SER A 116 10.13 14.15 -2.01
CA SER A 116 10.82 12.88 -1.81
C SER A 116 10.97 12.11 -3.12
N ASP A 117 12.09 11.40 -3.28
CA ASP A 117 12.33 10.49 -4.40
C ASP A 117 12.06 9.06 -3.95
N ILE A 118 10.83 8.58 -4.17
CA ILE A 118 10.40 7.23 -3.79
C ILE A 118 10.15 6.43 -5.07
N LYS A 119 10.77 5.26 -5.17
CA LYS A 119 10.59 4.30 -6.26
C LYS A 119 9.80 3.09 -5.78
N VAL A 120 8.99 2.54 -6.67
CA VAL A 120 8.14 1.39 -6.38
C VAL A 120 8.57 0.23 -7.25
N GLU A 121 8.97 -0.87 -6.62
CA GLU A 121 9.31 -2.11 -7.31
C GLU A 121 8.38 -3.24 -6.88
N LEU A 122 8.13 -4.19 -7.78
CA LEU A 122 7.34 -5.38 -7.49
C LEU A 122 8.24 -6.60 -7.51
N LEU A 123 8.13 -7.39 -6.44
CA LEU A 123 8.86 -8.64 -6.30
C LEU A 123 7.91 -9.72 -5.78
N ASN A 124 7.57 -10.69 -6.64
CA ASN A 124 6.71 -11.82 -6.30
C ASN A 124 5.42 -11.37 -5.57
N ASP A 125 4.68 -10.43 -6.19
CA ASP A 125 3.45 -9.81 -5.66
C ASP A 125 3.62 -8.90 -4.42
N ASN A 126 4.85 -8.71 -3.94
CA ASN A 126 5.16 -7.77 -2.87
C ASN A 126 5.60 -6.43 -3.45
N VAL A 127 5.19 -5.35 -2.78
CA VAL A 127 5.60 -3.99 -3.16
C VAL A 127 6.79 -3.59 -2.30
N ILE A 128 7.88 -3.22 -2.95
CA ILE A 128 9.08 -2.71 -2.31
C ILE A 128 9.13 -1.21 -2.55
N LEU A 129 9.18 -0.44 -1.48
CA LEU A 129 9.37 1.00 -1.52
C LEU A 129 10.84 1.32 -1.27
N THR A 130 11.51 1.96 -2.21
CA THR A 130 12.91 2.37 -2.08
C THR A 130 13.06 3.87 -2.33
N GLY A 131 14.23 4.43 -2.04
CA GLY A 131 14.55 5.83 -2.27
C GLY A 131 14.75 6.63 -0.99
N THR A 132 14.58 7.95 -1.05
CA THR A 132 14.87 8.88 0.04
C THR A 132 13.71 9.81 0.35
N VAL A 133 13.42 9.99 1.63
CA VAL A 133 12.44 10.96 2.15
C VAL A 133 13.08 11.94 3.13
N GLN A 134 12.46 13.11 3.28
CA GLN A 134 12.97 14.15 4.17
C GLN A 134 12.56 13.95 5.63
N THR A 135 11.38 13.37 5.88
CA THR A 135 10.86 13.16 7.24
C THR A 135 10.38 11.72 7.47
N PRO A 136 10.43 11.21 8.72
CA PRO A 136 9.83 9.91 9.06
C PRO A 136 8.31 9.88 8.82
N LEU A 137 7.64 11.03 8.93
CA LEU A 137 6.22 11.17 8.66
C LEU A 137 5.90 10.87 7.19
N ASP A 138 6.75 11.31 6.27
CA ASP A 138 6.59 11.02 4.84
C ASP A 138 6.86 9.55 4.52
N ALA A 139 7.85 8.91 5.16
CA ALA A 139 8.06 7.47 5.06
C ALA A 139 6.79 6.68 5.46
N LYS A 140 6.15 7.10 6.55
CA LYS A 140 4.91 6.48 7.03
C LYS A 140 3.76 6.69 6.04
N ARG A 141 3.56 7.93 5.57
CA ARG A 141 2.54 8.24 4.55
C ARG A 141 2.73 7.42 3.27
N ALA A 142 3.96 7.25 2.80
CA ALA A 142 4.26 6.44 1.63
C ALA A 142 3.84 4.97 1.84
N THR A 143 4.12 4.41 3.02
CA THR A 143 3.73 3.05 3.39
C THR A 143 2.20 2.90 3.47
N ASP A 144 1.52 3.88 4.05
CA ASP A 144 0.06 3.90 4.17
C ASP A 144 -0.62 3.98 2.80
N LEU A 145 -0.12 4.84 1.90
CA LEU A 145 -0.61 4.97 0.52
C LEU A 145 -0.39 3.69 -0.29
N ALA A 146 0.79 3.08 -0.17
CA ALA A 146 1.09 1.79 -0.79
C ALA A 146 0.12 0.71 -0.28
N THR A 147 -0.11 0.64 1.03
CA THR A 147 -1.06 -0.31 1.63
C THR A 147 -2.47 -0.11 1.09
N LEU A 148 -2.95 1.14 0.99
CA LEU A 148 -4.28 1.42 0.46
C LEU A 148 -4.45 0.94 -0.99
N LEU A 149 -3.47 1.20 -1.85
CA LEU A 149 -3.52 0.78 -3.26
C LEU A 149 -3.32 -0.73 -3.43
N VAL A 150 -2.50 -1.35 -2.59
CA VAL A 150 -2.20 -2.79 -2.60
C VAL A 150 -3.29 -3.63 -1.92
N THR A 151 -4.07 -3.07 -1.00
CA THR A 151 -5.22 -3.79 -0.40
C THR A 151 -6.53 -3.43 -1.12
N GLY A 152 -6.69 -2.21 -1.64
CA GLY A 152 -7.94 -1.76 -2.26
C GLY A 152 -8.39 -2.57 -3.48
N GLY A 153 -7.46 -3.01 -4.32
CA GLY A 153 -7.73 -3.91 -5.46
C GLY A 153 -7.86 -5.40 -5.11
N GLU A 154 -7.48 -5.83 -3.90
CA GLU A 154 -7.77 -7.19 -3.38
C GLU A 154 -9.21 -7.28 -2.84
N ALA A 155 -9.78 -6.16 -2.37
CA ALA A 155 -11.14 -6.11 -1.83
C ALA A 155 -12.21 -6.23 -2.93
N THR A 156 -11.92 -5.76 -4.15
CA THR A 156 -12.88 -5.79 -5.26
C THR A 156 -13.06 -7.17 -5.90
N THR A 157 -12.08 -8.07 -5.74
CA THR A 157 -12.12 -9.42 -6.32
C THR A 157 -12.95 -10.43 -5.52
N GLY A 158 -13.39 -10.09 -4.30
CA GLY A 158 -14.17 -10.99 -3.43
C GLY A 158 -15.70 -10.88 -3.53
N GLN A 159 -16.24 -9.84 -4.17
CA GLN A 159 -17.68 -9.52 -4.09
C GLN A 159 -18.59 -10.31 -5.05
N TYR A 160 -18.05 -11.24 -5.84
CA TYR A 160 -18.83 -12.05 -6.78
C TYR A 160 -18.99 -13.52 -6.39
N GLN A 161 -18.62 -13.93 -5.17
CA GLN A 161 -19.10 -15.20 -4.62
C GLN A 161 -20.56 -15.00 -4.19
N GLN A 162 -21.44 -15.03 -5.18
CA GLN A 162 -22.88 -14.89 -5.03
C GLN A 162 -23.43 -16.08 -4.25
N THR A 163 -23.93 -15.80 -3.04
CA THR A 163 -24.82 -16.66 -2.29
C THR A 163 -25.98 -17.08 -3.19
N ALA A 164 -25.97 -18.31 -3.68
CA ALA A 164 -27.17 -18.93 -4.22
C ALA A 164 -28.07 -19.29 -3.03
N THR A 165 -28.99 -18.39 -2.67
CA THR A 165 -30.10 -18.71 -1.78
C THR A 165 -31.00 -19.71 -2.50
N ALA A 166 -30.79 -21.00 -2.30
CA ALA A 166 -31.76 -22.02 -2.68
C ALA A 166 -32.96 -21.90 -1.75
N GLY A 167 -34.10 -21.46 -2.29
CA GLY A 167 -35.39 -21.50 -1.59
C GLY A 167 -35.77 -22.94 -1.29
N GLY A 168 -35.55 -23.38 -0.06
CA GLY A 168 -35.93 -24.70 0.43
C GLY A 168 -35.93 -24.72 1.96
N ASN A 169 -37.10 -24.97 2.54
CA ASN A 169 -37.35 -24.91 3.97
C ASN A 169 -36.61 -26.05 4.71
N GLY A 170 -35.40 -25.76 5.18
CA GLY A 170 -34.57 -26.67 5.97
C GLY A 170 -33.32 -25.95 6.42
N SER A 171 -33.35 -25.42 7.64
CA SER A 171 -32.30 -24.63 8.28
C SER A 171 -30.96 -25.38 8.39
N SER A 172 -30.21 -25.40 7.29
CA SER A 172 -28.75 -25.58 7.27
C SER A 172 -28.21 -24.41 6.47
N SER A 173 -28.00 -23.29 7.17
CA SER A 173 -27.19 -22.19 6.66
C SER A 173 -25.78 -22.71 6.48
N VAL A 174 -25.42 -23.07 5.25
CA VAL A 174 -24.02 -23.30 4.89
C VAL A 174 -23.37 -21.93 4.96
N ILE A 175 -22.76 -21.63 6.10
CA ILE A 175 -21.77 -20.57 6.21
C ILE A 175 -20.63 -21.03 5.30
N ILE A 176 -20.58 -20.54 4.06
CA ILE A 176 -19.38 -20.63 3.23
C ILE A 176 -18.39 -19.61 3.82
N GLY A 177 -17.90 -19.94 5.01
CA GLY A 177 -16.68 -19.33 5.53
C GLY A 177 -15.59 -19.76 4.59
N ASP A 178 -15.05 -18.80 3.87
CA ASP A 178 -13.91 -18.94 2.97
C ASP A 178 -12.70 -19.39 3.81
N GLN A 179 -12.56 -20.71 4.04
CA GLN A 179 -11.46 -21.33 4.81
C GLN A 179 -10.12 -21.32 4.03
N ASN A 180 -10.02 -20.52 2.98
CA ASN A 180 -8.79 -20.37 2.20
C ASN A 180 -7.98 -19.17 2.73
N GLU A 181 -7.44 -19.32 3.95
CA GLU A 181 -6.48 -18.39 4.56
C GLU A 181 -5.11 -18.38 3.86
N ALA A 182 -4.94 -19.14 2.76
CA ALA A 182 -3.75 -19.11 1.91
C ALA A 182 -3.84 -18.08 0.78
N ARG A 183 -4.72 -17.06 0.88
CA ARG A 183 -4.60 -15.89 0.00
C ARG A 183 -3.23 -15.28 0.24
N GLN A 184 -2.38 -15.27 -0.78
CA GLN A 184 -1.09 -14.57 -0.75
C GLN A 184 -1.38 -13.09 -0.55
N LYS A 185 -1.43 -12.66 0.71
CA LYS A 185 -1.58 -11.27 1.09
C LYS A 185 -0.31 -10.55 0.64
N SER A 186 -0.48 -9.66 -0.32
CA SER A 186 0.61 -8.83 -0.83
C SER A 186 1.27 -8.09 0.33
N LYS A 187 2.58 -8.25 0.54
CA LYS A 187 3.31 -7.53 1.60
C LYS A 187 3.91 -6.25 1.04
N ILE A 188 3.96 -5.23 1.88
CA ILE A 188 4.65 -3.98 1.59
C ILE A 188 5.94 -3.98 2.41
N VAL A 189 7.08 -3.87 1.73
CA VAL A 189 8.40 -3.77 2.36
C VAL A 189 8.88 -2.33 2.19
N ASN A 190 9.02 -1.64 3.31
CA ASN A 190 9.54 -0.27 3.33
C ASN A 190 11.07 -0.29 3.49
N LEU A 191 11.78 0.10 2.42
CA LEU A 191 13.23 0.30 2.39
C LEU A 191 13.59 1.77 2.12
N ILE A 192 12.66 2.69 2.37
CA ILE A 192 12.88 4.13 2.22
C ILE A 192 13.91 4.59 3.27
N GLN A 193 14.90 5.35 2.82
CA GLN A 193 15.90 5.97 3.68
C GLN A 193 15.45 7.39 4.07
N ILE A 194 15.60 7.74 5.34
CA ILE A 194 15.26 9.08 5.83
C ILE A 194 16.55 9.91 5.80
N ALA A 195 16.59 10.92 4.93
CA ALA A 195 17.74 11.79 4.76
C ALA A 195 17.79 12.93 5.78
N GLY A 196 16.64 13.31 6.34
CA GLY A 196 16.54 14.32 7.40
C GLY A 196 16.90 13.76 8.78
N GLU A 197 17.26 14.65 9.68
CA GLU A 197 17.54 14.30 11.07
C GLU A 197 16.23 13.94 11.80
N ASP A 198 16.23 12.82 12.51
CA ASP A 198 15.07 12.37 13.27
C ASP A 198 14.89 13.25 14.51
N GLN A 199 14.02 14.27 14.41
CA GLN A 199 13.78 15.18 15.53
C GLN A 199 12.83 14.54 16.55
N VAL A 200 13.38 14.14 17.70
CA VAL A 200 12.61 13.72 18.86
C VAL A 200 12.16 14.93 19.66
N THR A 201 10.86 15.22 19.70
CA THR A 201 10.33 16.26 20.59
C THR A 201 10.17 15.71 22.00
N LEU A 202 11.03 16.14 22.92
CA LEU A 202 10.92 15.77 24.33
C LEU A 202 9.88 16.66 25.03
N LYS A 203 8.77 16.06 25.49
CA LYS A 203 7.83 16.73 26.39
C LYS A 203 8.32 16.54 27.83
N VAL A 204 9.03 17.54 28.35
CA VAL A 204 9.47 17.56 29.75
C VAL A 204 8.46 18.30 30.60
N THR A 205 7.80 17.59 31.52
CA THR A 205 7.00 18.20 32.59
C THR A 205 7.91 18.43 33.78
N VAL A 206 8.30 19.68 34.01
CA VAL A 206 9.14 20.04 35.16
C VAL A 206 8.24 20.20 36.38
N ALA A 207 8.32 19.24 37.31
CA ALA A 207 7.77 19.39 38.64
C ALA A 207 8.90 19.82 39.58
N GLU A 208 8.91 21.09 39.97
CA GLU A 208 9.83 21.59 41.00
C GLU A 208 9.34 21.15 42.38
N VAL A 209 10.19 20.48 43.15
CA VAL A 209 9.90 20.16 44.57
C VAL A 209 10.47 21.28 45.43
N SER A 210 9.60 22.17 45.90
CA SER A 210 9.98 23.19 46.88
C SER A 210 10.32 22.50 48.22
N ARG A 211 11.62 22.35 48.51
CA ARG A 211 12.12 21.72 49.76
C ARG A 211 11.78 22.49 51.05
N SER A 212 11.00 23.57 51.00
CA SER A 212 10.68 24.40 52.19
C SER A 212 9.42 23.99 52.95
N VAL A 213 8.49 23.21 52.35
CA VAL A 213 7.20 22.91 53.01
C VAL A 213 7.31 21.77 54.02
N MET A 214 8.37 20.96 53.95
CA MET A 214 8.57 19.81 54.85
C MET A 214 9.16 20.18 56.22
N LYS A 215 9.44 21.47 56.46
CA LYS A 215 10.00 21.94 57.74
C LYS A 215 8.96 22.46 58.74
N GLN A 216 7.68 22.56 58.33
CA GLN A 216 6.60 23.06 59.18
C GLN A 216 5.57 22.00 59.61
N LEU A 217 5.60 20.79 59.04
CA LEU A 217 4.71 19.69 59.47
C LEU A 217 5.27 18.85 60.64
N GLY A 218 6.49 19.15 61.12
CA GLY A 218 7.22 18.25 62.02
C GLY A 218 7.33 18.65 63.49
N VAL A 219 6.98 19.87 63.91
CA VAL A 219 7.17 20.29 65.32
C VAL A 219 6.16 21.37 65.73
N ASN A 220 4.98 20.96 66.19
CA ASN A 220 4.31 21.63 67.31
C ASN A 220 3.41 20.66 68.09
N MET A 221 3.98 19.52 68.51
CA MET A 221 3.42 18.73 69.62
C MET A 221 3.99 19.27 70.94
N VAL A 222 3.74 20.55 71.22
CA VAL A 222 3.74 21.06 72.61
C VAL A 222 2.34 20.77 73.16
N GLY A 223 2.16 19.52 73.56
CA GLY A 223 1.08 19.13 74.46
C GLY A 223 1.52 19.48 75.88
N SER A 224 1.06 20.62 76.40
CA SER A 224 1.15 20.91 77.83
C SER A 224 0.19 19.99 78.59
N THR A 225 0.62 18.77 78.92
CA THR A 225 -0.14 17.87 79.79
C THR A 225 0.20 18.19 81.24
N LYS A 226 -0.75 18.81 81.97
CA LYS A 226 -0.69 18.89 83.43
C LYS A 226 -1.11 17.54 84.00
N SER A 227 -0.15 16.78 84.49
CA SER A 227 -0.38 15.66 85.40
C SER A 227 0.72 15.69 86.45
N ASP A 228 0.32 16.04 87.67
CA ASP A 228 1.02 15.80 88.93
C ASP A 228 2.51 16.18 89.02
N GLY A 229 2.77 17.48 89.22
CA GLY A 229 3.96 17.95 89.94
C GLY A 229 5.32 17.96 89.24
N ILE A 230 5.44 17.48 87.99
CA ILE A 230 6.72 17.51 87.25
C ILE A 230 6.68 18.53 86.10
N LEU A 231 7.59 19.52 86.15
CA LEU A 231 7.82 20.51 85.10
C LEU A 231 8.91 20.01 84.15
N PHE A 232 8.57 19.65 82.90
CA PHE A 232 9.56 19.43 81.84
C PHE A 232 9.66 20.70 80.99
N GLY A 233 10.61 21.57 81.32
CA GLY A 233 11.00 22.71 80.48
C GLY A 233 12.13 22.29 79.55
N SER A 234 11.92 22.28 78.24
CA SER A 234 13.01 22.21 77.27
C SER A 234 13.62 23.60 77.12
N GLU A 235 14.65 23.90 77.90
CA GLU A 235 15.41 25.15 77.80
C GLU A 235 16.20 25.16 76.47
N ASN A 236 15.93 26.14 75.61
CA ASN A 236 16.79 26.42 74.47
C ASN A 236 18.05 27.12 74.99
N LEU A 237 19.16 26.39 74.96
CA LEU A 237 20.49 26.83 75.33
C LEU A 237 21.07 27.73 74.21
N ALA A 238 20.56 28.95 74.07
CA ALA A 238 21.05 29.90 73.07
C ALA A 238 20.81 31.37 73.48
N SER A 239 21.45 31.83 74.56
CA SER A 239 22.28 33.05 74.56
C SER A 239 22.73 33.35 76.00
N LEU A 240 23.97 32.96 76.31
CA LEU A 240 24.66 33.43 77.52
C LEU A 240 26.07 33.87 77.13
N VAL A 241 26.19 34.96 76.37
CA VAL A 241 27.44 35.71 76.21
C VAL A 241 27.08 37.19 76.07
N GLY A 242 27.52 38.02 77.01
CA GLY A 242 27.54 39.48 76.87
C GLY A 242 27.00 40.27 78.06
N LYS A 243 27.69 40.21 79.21
CA LYS A 243 27.57 41.18 80.31
C LYS A 243 28.23 42.51 79.91
N GLY A 244 27.65 43.63 80.33
CA GLY A 244 28.33 44.91 80.51
C GLY A 244 27.45 45.80 81.39
N LEU A 245 28.01 46.26 82.51
CA LEU A 245 27.38 47.15 83.51
C LEU A 245 26.88 48.45 82.90
#